data_AF-A0A1A7ZGC9-F1
#
_entry.id   AF-A0A1A7ZGC9-F1
#
_cell.length_a   1.000
_cell.length_b   1.000
_cell.length_c   1.000
_cell.angle_alpha   90.00
_cell.angle_beta   90.00
_cell.angle_gamma   90.00
#
_symmetry.space_group_name_H-M   'P 1'
#
loop_
_entity.id
_entity.type
_entity.pdbx_description
1 polymer ?
#
loop_
_entity_poly.entity_id
_entity_poly.type
_entity_poly.pdbx_seq_one_letter_code
_entity_poly.pdbx_strand_id
1 'polypeptide(L)'
;SFKDLILDLGVKLLRDFIYRWIERHINSFTVTREQLEAPELHDPNHNKIAQCLQKIGDELDRNEQIKRIMKNPELSFSFKDFCDIVYELFKDGNFNWYRVAALFYLTSKLVIRAHEAGLLEKIKAIISWAIDYLRENLINWIREQ
;
A
#
# COMPACT_ATOMS: atom_id res chain seq x y z
N SER A 1 23.77 -0.55 -0.06
CA SER A 1 23.73 -1.95 0.42
C SER A 1 22.66 -2.72 -0.34
N PHE A 2 22.74 -4.06 -0.43
CA PHE A 2 21.68 -4.89 -1.04
C PHE A 2 20.32 -4.69 -0.35
N LYS A 3 20.33 -4.44 0.98
CA LYS A 3 19.12 -4.05 1.73
C LYS A 3 18.48 -2.78 1.17
N ASP A 4 19.27 -1.76 0.83
CA ASP A 4 18.75 -0.50 0.29
C ASP A 4 18.09 -0.70 -1.08
N LEU A 5 18.60 -1.65 -1.89
CA LEU A 5 18.01 -2.00 -3.19
C LEU A 5 16.64 -2.68 -3.04
N ILE A 6 16.51 -3.61 -2.10
CA ILE A 6 15.24 -4.29 -1.81
C ILE A 6 14.21 -3.31 -1.24
N LEU A 7 14.65 -2.43 -0.33
CA LEU A 7 13.78 -1.38 0.18
C LEU A 7 13.30 -0.47 -0.93
N ASP A 8 14.23 0.00 -1.78
CA ASP A 8 13.93 0.86 -2.91
C ASP A 8 12.91 0.20 -3.85
N LEU A 9 13.08 -1.09 -4.16
CA LEU A 9 12.09 -1.84 -4.93
C LEU A 9 10.72 -1.93 -4.21
N GLY A 10 10.71 -2.23 -2.91
CA GLY A 10 9.47 -2.29 -2.12
C GLY A 10 8.72 -0.97 -2.09
N VAL A 11 9.44 0.15 -1.94
CA VAL A 11 8.89 1.51 -1.99
C VAL A 11 8.35 1.82 -3.38
N LYS A 12 9.09 1.48 -4.44
CA LYS A 12 8.63 1.66 -5.83
C LYS A 12 7.36 0.86 -6.11
N LEU A 13 7.31 -0.41 -5.66
CA LEU A 13 6.13 -1.26 -5.80
C LEU A 13 4.92 -0.71 -5.04
N LEU A 14 5.10 -0.21 -3.81
CA LEU A 14 4.02 0.41 -3.03
C LEU A 14 3.47 1.65 -3.75
N ARG A 15 4.34 2.54 -4.19
CA ARG A 15 3.94 3.80 -4.84
C ARG A 15 3.29 3.56 -6.20
N ASP A 16 3.85 2.68 -7.02
CA ASP A 16 3.22 2.25 -8.28
C ASP A 16 1.88 1.55 -8.02
N PHE A 17 1.78 0.78 -6.92
CA PHE A 17 0.53 0.15 -6.55
C PHE A 17 -0.56 1.18 -6.27
N ILE A 18 -0.27 2.16 -5.41
CA ILE A 18 -1.20 3.23 -5.02
C ILE A 18 -1.61 4.04 -6.26
N TYR A 19 -0.65 4.43 -7.11
CA TYR A 19 -0.92 5.17 -8.34
C TYR A 19 -1.94 4.43 -9.23
N ARG A 20 -1.64 3.18 -9.61
CA ARG A 20 -2.54 2.37 -10.45
C ARG A 20 -3.87 2.08 -9.76
N TRP A 21 -3.87 1.97 -8.44
CA TRP A 21 -5.10 1.75 -7.70
C TRP A 21 -6.04 2.96 -7.82
N ILE A 22 -5.50 4.16 -7.61
CA ILE A 22 -6.26 5.40 -7.68
C ILE A 22 -6.71 5.69 -9.12
N GLU A 23 -5.81 5.57 -10.09
CA GLU A 23 -6.11 5.78 -11.53
C GLU A 23 -7.28 4.91 -12.00
N ARG A 24 -7.36 3.66 -11.51
CA ARG A 24 -8.45 2.72 -11.88
C ARG A 24 -9.76 2.95 -11.14
N HIS A 25 -9.73 3.50 -9.93
CA HIS A 25 -10.90 3.54 -9.04
C HIS A 25 -11.46 4.95 -8.81
N ILE A 26 -10.73 6.01 -9.14
CA ILE A 26 -11.20 7.39 -8.92
C ILE A 26 -11.01 8.25 -10.16
N ASN A 27 -12.11 8.45 -10.89
CA ASN A 27 -12.14 9.28 -12.09
C ASN A 27 -11.91 10.78 -11.82
N SER A 28 -12.16 11.26 -10.59
CA SER A 28 -11.99 12.66 -10.20
C SER A 28 -10.63 13.00 -9.60
N PHE A 29 -9.81 11.98 -9.31
CA PHE A 29 -8.51 12.14 -8.64
C PHE A 29 -7.43 12.23 -9.72
N THR A 30 -7.03 13.45 -10.07
CA THR A 30 -5.90 13.68 -10.96
C THR A 30 -4.62 13.70 -10.13
N VAL A 31 -4.02 12.54 -9.93
CA VAL A 31 -2.65 12.43 -9.37
C VAL A 31 -1.69 12.08 -10.47
N THR A 32 -0.57 12.78 -10.48
CA THR A 32 0.54 12.41 -11.34
C THR A 32 1.48 11.47 -10.61
N ARG A 33 2.24 10.68 -11.37
CA ARG A 33 3.29 9.82 -10.81
C ARG A 33 4.29 10.61 -9.97
N GLU A 34 4.58 11.85 -10.36
CA GLU A 34 5.50 12.74 -9.64
C GLU A 34 4.98 13.10 -8.25
N GLN A 35 3.67 13.36 -8.12
CA GLN A 35 3.07 13.71 -6.83
C GLN A 35 3.09 12.56 -5.81
N LEU A 36 3.01 11.32 -6.30
CA LEU A 36 3.16 10.11 -5.49
C LEU A 36 4.60 9.59 -5.42
N GLU A 37 5.54 10.25 -6.12
CA GLU A 37 6.91 9.79 -6.31
C GLU A 37 6.99 8.33 -6.79
N ALA A 38 6.08 7.95 -7.70
CA ALA A 38 5.82 6.60 -8.18
C ALA A 38 6.45 6.37 -9.57
N PRO A 39 7.77 6.10 -9.66
CA PRO A 39 8.44 5.92 -10.93
C PRO A 39 7.86 4.73 -11.70
N GLU A 40 7.92 4.79 -13.03
CA GLU A 40 7.56 3.64 -13.85
C GLU A 40 8.49 2.46 -13.60
N LEU A 41 7.90 1.27 -13.55
CA LEU A 41 8.62 0.02 -13.42
C LEU A 41 9.00 -0.50 -14.81
N HIS A 42 10.21 -0.14 -15.28
CA HIS A 42 10.71 -0.56 -16.60
C HIS A 42 11.22 -2.00 -16.62
N ASP A 43 11.59 -2.57 -15.48
CA ASP A 43 12.03 -3.96 -15.38
C ASP A 43 10.84 -4.93 -15.54
N PRO A 44 10.88 -5.89 -16.48
CA PRO A 44 9.78 -6.82 -16.71
C PRO A 44 9.42 -7.70 -15.51
N ASN A 45 10.38 -8.07 -14.66
CA ASN A 45 10.14 -8.86 -13.47
C ASN A 45 9.49 -8.01 -12.37
N HIS A 46 9.95 -6.78 -12.16
CA HIS A 46 9.30 -5.84 -11.24
C HIS A 46 7.86 -5.56 -11.66
N ASN A 47 7.61 -5.40 -12.96
CA ASN A 47 6.25 -5.19 -13.48
C ASN A 47 5.35 -6.43 -13.30
N LYS A 48 5.89 -7.64 -13.43
CA LYS A 48 5.15 -8.89 -13.11
C LYS A 48 4.74 -8.94 -11.63
N ILE A 49 5.65 -8.58 -10.72
CA ILE A 49 5.36 -8.51 -9.28
C ILE A 49 4.28 -7.47 -9.02
N ALA A 50 4.41 -6.27 -9.57
CA ALA A 50 3.42 -5.21 -9.45
C ALA A 50 2.03 -5.66 -9.93
N GLN A 51 1.95 -6.33 -11.08
CA GLN A 51 0.70 -6.90 -11.60
C GLN A 51 0.11 -7.99 -10.69
N CYS A 52 0.97 -8.85 -10.11
CA CYS A 52 0.53 -9.87 -9.16
C CYS A 52 -0.08 -9.23 -7.91
N LEU A 53 0.61 -8.23 -7.33
CA LEU A 53 0.11 -7.48 -6.19
C LEU A 53 -1.24 -6.82 -6.52
N GLN A 54 -1.39 -6.18 -7.69
CA GLN A 54 -2.65 -5.57 -8.13
C GLN A 54 -3.80 -6.58 -8.20
N LYS A 55 -3.56 -7.79 -8.73
CA LYS A 55 -4.58 -8.85 -8.78
C LYS A 55 -5.04 -9.26 -7.39
N ILE A 56 -4.11 -9.43 -6.45
CA ILE A 56 -4.45 -9.73 -5.06
C ILE A 56 -5.24 -8.57 -4.43
N GLY A 57 -4.84 -7.33 -4.70
CA GLY A 57 -5.60 -6.14 -4.30
C GLY A 57 -7.04 -6.16 -4.82
N ASP A 58 -7.23 -6.51 -6.09
CA ASP A 58 -8.57 -6.61 -6.70
C ASP A 58 -9.41 -7.74 -6.05
N GLU A 59 -8.78 -8.86 -5.67
CA GLU A 59 -9.43 -9.94 -4.92
C GLU A 59 -9.83 -9.50 -3.50
N LEU A 60 -8.94 -8.78 -2.81
CA LEU A 60 -9.20 -8.19 -1.49
C LEU A 60 -10.33 -7.17 -1.54
N ASP A 61 -10.36 -6.30 -2.56
CA ASP A 61 -11.43 -5.31 -2.70
C ASP A 61 -12.77 -6.01 -2.95
N ARG A 62 -12.84 -7.15 -3.65
CA ARG A 62 -14.09 -7.93 -3.80
C ARG A 62 -14.62 -8.53 -2.50
N ASN A 63 -13.81 -8.60 -1.44
CA ASN A 63 -14.24 -9.15 -0.16
C ASN A 63 -15.11 -8.14 0.61
N GLU A 64 -16.41 -8.43 0.72
CA GLU A 64 -17.39 -7.55 1.37
C GLU A 64 -17.10 -7.29 2.87
N GLN A 65 -16.46 -8.21 3.58
CA GLN A 65 -16.05 -7.96 4.97
C GLN A 65 -14.95 -6.90 5.04
N ILE A 66 -13.96 -7.00 4.15
CA ILE A 66 -12.87 -6.01 4.04
C ILE A 66 -13.44 -4.65 3.63
N LYS A 67 -14.35 -4.60 2.64
CA LYS A 67 -15.03 -3.35 2.27
C LYS A 67 -15.76 -2.70 3.45
N ARG A 68 -16.43 -3.50 4.30
CA ARG A 68 -17.16 -2.98 5.48
C ARG A 68 -16.22 -2.35 6.49
N ILE A 69 -15.11 -3.01 6.85
CA ILE A 69 -14.09 -2.45 7.75
C ILE A 69 -13.55 -1.14 7.17
N MET A 70 -13.21 -1.15 5.88
CA MET A 70 -12.68 0.03 5.22
C MET A 70 -13.71 1.14 5.08
N LYS A 71 -15.03 0.86 5.07
CA LYS A 71 -16.11 1.84 5.04
C LYS A 71 -16.51 2.37 6.42
N ASN A 72 -15.97 1.82 7.50
CA ASN A 72 -16.31 2.25 8.85
C ASN A 72 -15.99 3.75 9.03
N PRO A 73 -16.97 4.62 9.34
CA PRO A 73 -16.73 6.04 9.59
C PRO A 73 -15.90 6.30 10.86
N GLU A 74 -15.82 5.34 11.79
CA GLU A 74 -14.96 5.43 12.97
C GLU A 74 -13.48 5.12 12.67
N LEU A 75 -13.19 4.57 11.48
CA LEU A 75 -11.81 4.37 11.04
C LEU A 75 -11.17 5.73 10.78
N SER A 76 -10.39 6.23 11.75
CA SER A 76 -9.77 7.53 11.65
C SER A 76 -8.49 7.45 10.81
N PHE A 77 -8.08 8.58 10.23
CA PHE A 77 -6.78 8.72 9.56
C PHE A 77 -5.61 8.80 10.55
N SER A 78 -5.74 8.20 11.73
CA SER A 78 -4.70 8.25 12.76
C SER A 78 -3.63 7.20 12.48
N PHE A 79 -2.41 7.53 12.91
CA PHE A 79 -1.31 6.57 12.90
C PHE A 79 -1.65 5.32 13.71
N LYS A 80 -2.40 5.49 14.81
CA LYS A 80 -2.81 4.39 15.69
C LYS A 80 -3.70 3.38 14.95
N ASP A 81 -4.73 3.83 14.25
CA ASP A 81 -5.63 2.93 13.54
C ASP A 81 -4.91 2.19 12.40
N PHE A 82 -4.00 2.88 11.70
CA PHE A 82 -3.11 2.23 10.73
C PHE A 82 -2.28 1.12 11.39
N CYS A 83 -1.60 1.43 12.50
CA CYS A 83 -0.78 0.47 13.22
C CYS A 83 -1.57 -0.71 13.76
N ASP A 84 -2.78 -0.50 14.28
CA ASP A 84 -3.64 -1.56 14.81
C ASP A 84 -4.03 -2.56 13.71
N ILE A 85 -4.42 -2.06 12.53
CA ILE A 85 -4.79 -2.93 11.40
C ILE A 85 -3.56 -3.68 10.88
N VAL A 86 -2.43 -2.99 10.73
CA VAL A 86 -1.19 -3.60 10.25
C VAL A 86 -0.68 -4.64 11.24
N TYR A 87 -0.75 -4.35 12.55
CA TYR A 87 -0.44 -5.32 13.59
C TYR A 87 -1.32 -6.56 13.44
N GLU A 88 -2.64 -6.41 13.32
CA GLU A 88 -3.55 -7.54 13.15
C GLU A 88 -3.26 -8.38 11.89
N LEU A 89 -2.79 -7.75 10.80
CA LEU A 89 -2.39 -8.45 9.58
C LEU A 89 -1.15 -9.35 9.76
N PHE A 90 -0.25 -9.01 10.67
CA PHE A 90 1.07 -9.66 10.80
C PHE A 90 1.35 -10.24 12.20
N LYS A 91 0.41 -10.18 13.15
CA LYS A 91 0.60 -10.57 14.55
C LYS A 91 1.03 -12.02 14.79
N ASP A 92 0.72 -12.92 13.86
CA ASP A 92 1.10 -14.34 13.94
C ASP A 92 2.52 -14.62 13.41
N GLY A 93 3.25 -13.57 12.97
CA GLY A 93 4.61 -13.67 12.43
C GLY A 93 4.70 -14.26 11.02
N ASN A 94 3.56 -14.57 10.38
CA ASN A 94 3.55 -15.12 9.03
C ASN A 94 3.60 -14.02 7.98
N PHE A 95 4.58 -14.11 7.08
CA PHE A 95 4.72 -13.19 5.96
C PHE A 95 4.49 -13.92 4.64
N ASN A 96 3.69 -13.32 3.76
CA ASN A 96 3.47 -13.81 2.40
C ASN A 96 3.04 -12.64 1.50
N TRP A 97 3.13 -12.85 0.18
CA TRP A 97 2.76 -11.83 -0.80
C TRP A 97 1.31 -11.37 -0.69
N TYR A 98 0.40 -12.22 -0.22
CA TYR A 98 -1.00 -11.84 0.00
C TYR A 98 -1.14 -10.77 1.09
N ARG A 99 -0.38 -10.90 2.19
CA ARG A 99 -0.37 -9.90 3.26
C ARG A 99 0.38 -8.62 2.90
N VAL A 100 1.45 -8.73 2.11
CA VAL A 100 2.11 -7.54 1.54
C VAL A 100 1.14 -6.77 0.63
N ALA A 101 0.40 -7.47 -0.23
CA ALA A 101 -0.65 -6.86 -1.04
C ALA A 101 -1.78 -6.27 -0.18
N ALA A 102 -2.15 -6.91 0.93
CA ALA A 102 -3.14 -6.38 1.87
C ALA A 102 -2.71 -5.06 2.50
N LEU A 103 -1.43 -4.92 2.89
CA LEU A 103 -0.86 -3.65 3.35
C LEU A 103 -0.95 -2.57 2.25
N PHE A 104 -0.62 -2.90 1.01
CA PHE A 104 -0.63 -1.94 -0.10
C PHE A 104 -2.05 -1.48 -0.43
N TYR A 105 -3.00 -2.43 -0.44
CA TYR A 105 -4.42 -2.18 -0.60
C TYR A 105 -4.95 -1.27 0.52
N LEU A 106 -4.68 -1.60 1.79
CA LEU A 106 -5.06 -0.78 2.95
C LEU A 106 -4.56 0.66 2.81
N THR A 107 -3.28 0.81 2.48
CA THR A 107 -2.63 2.11 2.27
C THR A 107 -3.33 2.90 1.17
N SER A 108 -3.64 2.25 0.04
CA SER A 108 -4.33 2.88 -1.10
C SER A 108 -5.70 3.40 -0.72
N LYS A 109 -6.51 2.60 0.01
CA LYS A 109 -7.85 3.02 0.45
C LYS A 109 -7.82 4.17 1.45
N LEU A 110 -6.82 4.21 2.34
CA LEU A 110 -6.63 5.32 3.28
C LEU A 110 -6.21 6.60 2.56
N VAL A 111 -5.32 6.51 1.57
CA VAL A 111 -4.95 7.64 0.69
C VAL A 111 -6.18 8.21 -0.03
N ILE A 112 -7.01 7.34 -0.58
CA ILE A 112 -8.27 7.71 -1.25
C ILE A 112 -9.18 8.48 -0.31
N ARG A 113 -9.47 7.92 0.87
CA ARG A 113 -10.34 8.58 1.85
C ARG A 113 -9.76 9.91 2.34
N ALA A 114 -8.44 10.00 2.55
CA ALA A 114 -7.80 11.23 2.99
C ALA A 114 -7.98 12.35 1.95
N HIS A 115 -7.85 12.01 0.67
CA HIS A 115 -8.14 12.94 -0.42
C HIS A 115 -9.61 13.33 -0.53
N GLU A 116 -10.53 12.36 -0.43
CA GLU A 116 -11.98 12.65 -0.42
C GLU A 116 -12.36 13.62 0.73
N ALA A 117 -11.63 13.56 1.85
CA ALA A 117 -11.77 14.47 2.98
C ALA A 117 -10.97 15.79 2.82
N GLY A 118 -10.22 15.99 1.74
CA GLY A 118 -9.39 17.17 1.51
C GLY A 118 -8.09 17.24 2.33
N LEU A 119 -7.69 16.15 2.98
CA LEU A 119 -6.55 16.05 3.91
C LEU A 119 -5.26 15.62 3.18
N LEU A 120 -4.76 16.47 2.28
CA LEU A 120 -3.60 16.14 1.43
C LEU A 120 -2.31 15.90 2.24
N GLU A 121 -2.15 16.56 3.38
CA GLU A 121 -1.01 16.36 4.29
C GLU A 121 -0.99 14.94 4.89
N LYS A 122 -2.17 14.33 5.05
CA LYS A 122 -2.28 12.95 5.56
C LYS A 122 -1.88 11.91 4.53
N ILE A 123 -2.03 12.19 3.23
CA ILE A 123 -1.61 11.26 2.17
C ILE A 123 -0.13 10.91 2.30
N LYS A 124 0.72 11.93 2.46
CA LYS A 124 2.17 11.74 2.64
C LYS A 124 2.48 10.96 3.92
N ALA A 125 1.78 11.27 5.02
CA ALA A 125 1.96 10.56 6.29
C ALA A 125 1.61 9.08 6.18
N ILE A 126 0.47 8.74 5.57
CA ILE A 126 0.01 7.36 5.36
C ILE A 126 1.02 6.56 4.54
N ILE A 127 1.52 7.14 3.43
CA ILE A 127 2.54 6.49 2.61
C ILE A 127 3.83 6.29 3.40
N SER A 128 4.26 7.28 4.19
CA SER A 128 5.44 7.16 5.05
C SER A 128 5.31 6.02 6.05
N TRP A 129 4.16 5.88 6.72
CA TRP A 129 3.94 4.81 7.69
C TRP A 129 4.04 3.42 7.06
N ALA A 130 3.52 3.25 5.84
CA ALA A 130 3.65 2.00 5.10
C ALA A 130 5.11 1.73 4.69
N ILE A 131 5.86 2.76 4.28
CA ILE A 131 7.30 2.65 3.97
C ILE A 131 8.12 2.28 5.21
N ASP A 132 7.84 2.91 6.35
CA ASP A 132 8.52 2.62 7.60
C ASP A 132 8.24 1.18 8.05
N TYR A 133 7.00 0.72 7.92
CA TYR A 133 6.65 -0.68 8.19
C TYR A 133 7.38 -1.67 7.26
N LEU A 134 7.46 -1.36 5.96
CA LEU A 134 8.25 -2.15 5.01
C LEU A 134 9.72 -2.25 5.42
N ARG A 135 10.31 -1.11 5.80
CA ARG A 135 11.71 -1.02 6.23
C ARG A 135 11.98 -1.82 7.49
N GLU A 136 11.10 -1.74 8.48
CA GLU A 136 11.34 -2.29 9.80
C GLU A 136 11.00 -3.79 9.89
N ASN A 137 9.95 -4.23 9.17
CA ASN A 137 9.36 -5.55 9.39
C ASN A 137 9.45 -6.48 8.17
N LEU A 138 9.26 -5.95 6.96
CA LEU A 138 9.13 -6.78 5.76
C LEU A 138 10.43 -6.96 4.99
N ILE A 139 11.40 -6.06 5.14
CA ILE A 139 12.62 -6.05 4.32
C ILE A 139 13.46 -7.33 4.44
N ASN A 140 13.54 -7.91 5.64
CA ASN A 140 14.32 -9.12 5.86
C ASN A 140 13.58 -10.32 5.24
N TRP A 141 12.26 -10.40 5.38
CA TRP A 141 11.46 -11.45 4.76
C TRP A 141 11.50 -11.38 3.23
N ILE A 142 11.33 -10.18 2.64
CA ILE A 142 11.40 -9.99 1.17
C ILE A 142 12.77 -10.42 0.64
N ARG A 143 13.84 -10.18 1.41
CA ARG A 143 15.19 -10.63 1.05
C ARG A 143 15.36 -12.15 1.03
N GLU A 144 14.59 -12.86 1.85
CA GLU A 144 14.70 -14.31 2.00
C GLU A 144 13.84 -15.09 0.99
N GLN A 145 13.02 -14.38 0.18
CA GLN A 145 12.26 -14.97 -0.94
C GLN A 145 13.10 -15.04 -2.21
#